data_AF-A0AAE0R8B4-F1
#
_entry.id   AF-A0AAE0R8B4-F1
#
_cell.length_a   1.000
_cell.length_b   1.000
_cell.length_c   1.000
_cell.angle_alpha   90.00
_cell.angle_beta   90.00
_cell.angle_gamma   90.00
#
_symmetry.space_group_name_H-M   'P 1'
#
loop_
_entity.id
_entity.type
_entity.pdbx_description
1 polymer ?
#
loop_
_entity_poly.entity_id
_entity_poly.type
_entity_poly.pdbx_seq_one_letter_code
_entity_poly.pdbx_strand_id
1 'polypeptide(L)'
;MELRQGSEAAADYAIQFRTLAAQSGWNDAALWAVFRTGLNPALQTELACHMEATSLSQFVATAIRLDNLRLQHRVGTSASATAHPRMRTDYPG
;
A
#
# COMPACT_ATOMS: atom_id res chain seq x y z
N MET A 1 -13.77 -4.84 18.44
CA MET A 1 -13.90 -4.20 17.11
C MET A 1 -12.49 -4.11 16.56
N GLU A 2 -12.19 -4.81 15.48
CA GLU A 2 -10.83 -4.85 14.93
C GLU A 2 -10.84 -4.20 13.55
N LEU A 3 -10.18 -3.06 13.43
CA LEU A 3 -10.07 -2.34 12.16
C LEU A 3 -8.95 -2.97 11.34
N ARG A 4 -9.27 -3.51 10.18
CA ARG A 4 -8.31 -4.17 9.28
C ARG A 4 -8.45 -3.61 7.86
N GLN A 5 -7.33 -3.32 7.22
CA GLN A 5 -7.26 -2.87 5.83
C GLN A 5 -7.77 -3.96 4.87
N GLY A 6 -7.43 -5.23 5.13
CA GLY A 6 -7.80 -6.33 4.25
C GLY A 6 -7.28 -6.13 2.82
N SER A 7 -8.20 -6.14 1.84
CA SER A 7 -7.91 -5.92 0.41
C SER A 7 -8.12 -4.47 -0.04
N GLU A 8 -8.52 -3.58 0.86
CA GLU A 8 -8.76 -2.16 0.56
C GLU A 8 -7.43 -1.39 0.44
N ALA A 9 -7.47 -0.24 -0.25
CA ALA A 9 -6.32 0.64 -0.32
C ALA A 9 -6.00 1.20 1.07
N ALA A 10 -4.71 1.46 1.34
CA ALA A 10 -4.27 2.00 2.62
C ALA A 10 -4.88 3.38 2.90
N ALA A 11 -5.27 4.13 1.86
CA ALA A 11 -5.95 5.42 1.98
C ALA A 11 -7.37 5.28 2.55
N ASP A 12 -8.17 4.35 2.03
CA ASP A 12 -9.53 4.08 2.53
C ASP A 12 -9.50 3.58 3.98
N TYR A 13 -8.57 2.67 4.28
CA TYR A 13 -8.32 2.22 5.65
C TYR A 13 -7.96 3.38 6.59
N ALA A 14 -7.10 4.31 6.16
CA ALA A 14 -6.71 5.46 6.97
C ALA A 14 -7.88 6.42 7.27
N ILE A 15 -8.85 6.53 6.35
CA ILE A 15 -10.07 7.30 6.59
C ILE A 15 -10.91 6.63 7.68
N GLN A 16 -11.16 5.33 7.56
CA GLN A 16 -11.92 4.57 8.57
C GLN A 16 -11.24 4.63 9.95
N PHE A 17 -9.90 4.50 9.98
CA PHE A 17 -9.10 4.63 11.19
C PHE A 17 -9.29 5.98 11.88
N ARG A 18 -9.19 7.09 11.13
CA ARG A 18 -9.35 8.44 11.69
C ARG A 18 -10.75 8.68 12.23
N THR A 19 -11.78 8.21 11.52
CA THR A 19 -13.17 8.28 11.97
C THR A 19 -13.36 7.51 13.28
N LEU A 20 -12.83 6.28 13.37
CA LEU A 20 -12.95 5.46 14.57
C LEU A 20 -12.15 6.05 15.74
N ALA A 21 -10.93 6.53 15.49
CA ALA A 21 -10.06 7.18 16.47
C ALA A 21 -10.76 8.41 17.11
N ALA A 22 -11.40 9.25 16.30
CA ALA A 22 -12.12 10.43 16.78
C ALA A 22 -13.30 10.08 17.71
N GLN A 23 -13.90 8.91 17.54
CA GLN A 23 -15.07 8.48 18.31
C GLN A 23 -14.71 7.65 19.55
N SER A 24 -13.49 7.12 19.62
CA SER A 24 -13.12 6.08 20.60
C SER A 24 -12.30 6.60 21.78
N GLY A 25 -11.73 7.81 21.69
CA GLY A 25 -10.88 8.36 22.74
C GLY A 25 -9.58 7.59 22.94
N TRP A 26 -9.09 6.88 21.91
CA TRP A 26 -7.84 6.15 21.98
C TRP A 26 -6.64 7.06 22.27
N ASN A 27 -5.76 6.59 23.15
CA ASN A 27 -4.48 7.25 23.40
C ASN A 27 -3.48 6.97 22.27
N ASP A 28 -2.35 7.69 22.28
CA ASP A 28 -1.34 7.59 21.22
C ASP A 28 -0.83 6.15 21.01
N ALA A 29 -0.54 5.44 22.10
CA ALA A 29 -0.09 4.05 22.04
C ALA A 29 -1.13 3.12 21.38
N ALA A 30 -2.42 3.31 21.68
CA ALA A 30 -3.50 2.55 21.06
C ALA A 30 -3.66 2.90 19.58
N LEU A 31 -3.51 4.17 19.20
CA LEU A 31 -3.55 4.60 17.80
C LEU A 31 -2.43 3.93 16.98
N TRP A 32 -1.21 3.91 17.51
CA TRP A 32 -0.09 3.21 16.89
C TRP A 32 -0.32 1.71 16.78
N ALA A 33 -0.78 1.08 17.86
CA ALA A 33 -1.02 -0.36 17.88
C ALA A 33 -2.08 -0.74 16.84
N VAL A 34 -3.26 -0.11 16.89
CA VAL A 34 -4.38 -0.41 16.00
C VAL A 34 -4.01 -0.16 14.54
N PHE A 35 -3.34 0.95 14.24
CA PHE A 35 -2.95 1.25 12.86
C PHE A 35 -1.92 0.24 12.35
N ARG A 36 -0.88 -0.09 13.13
CA ARG A 36 0.15 -1.06 12.71
C ARG A 36 -0.41 -2.46 12.52
N THR A 37 -1.24 -2.94 13.44
CA THR A 37 -1.80 -4.30 13.37
C THR A 37 -2.90 -4.42 12.33
N GLY A 38 -3.59 -3.33 12.01
CA GLY A 38 -4.69 -3.33 11.05
C GLY A 38 -4.25 -3.24 9.59
N LEU A 39 -3.03 -2.79 9.30
CA LEU A 39 -2.49 -2.78 7.93
C LEU A 39 -2.39 -4.19 7.34
N ASN A 40 -2.37 -4.31 6.01
CA ASN A 40 -2.13 -5.60 5.37
C ASN A 40 -0.70 -6.12 5.68
N PRO A 41 -0.48 -7.45 5.74
CA PRO A 41 0.82 -8.02 6.12
C PRO A 41 1.98 -7.55 5.25
N ALA A 42 1.74 -7.36 3.95
CA ALA A 42 2.78 -6.93 3.03
C ALA A 42 3.27 -5.51 3.38
N LEU A 43 2.36 -4.57 3.69
CA LEU A 43 2.72 -3.21 4.10
C LEU A 43 3.36 -3.20 5.48
N GLN A 44 2.90 -4.05 6.41
CA GLN A 44 3.54 -4.20 7.72
C GLN A 44 5.02 -4.59 7.59
N THR A 45 5.34 -5.55 6.73
CA THR A 45 6.73 -5.98 6.49
C THR A 45 7.59 -4.85 5.91
N GLU A 46 7.08 -4.12 4.93
CA GLU A 46 7.82 -3.02 4.30
C GLU A 46 8.03 -1.85 5.25
N LEU A 47 7.00 -1.49 6.02
CA LEU A 47 7.09 -0.44 7.04
C LEU A 47 8.00 -0.82 8.22
N ALA A 48 8.16 -2.12 8.52
CA ALA A 48 9.12 -2.57 9.53
C ALA A 48 10.57 -2.24 9.14
N CYS A 49 10.89 -2.22 7.83
CA CYS A 49 12.18 -1.76 7.33
C CYS A 49 12.29 -0.23 7.33
N HIS A 50 11.18 0.50 7.17
CA HIS A 50 11.11 1.96 7.13
C HIS A 50 10.80 2.58 8.51
N MET A 51 11.60 2.24 9.52
CA MET A 51 11.35 2.54 10.94
C MET A 51 11.56 4.01 11.38
N GLU A 52 11.53 4.98 10.46
CA GLU A 52 11.92 6.38 10.71
C GLU A 52 10.75 7.35 10.97
N ALA A 53 9.52 6.86 11.14
CA ALA A 53 8.39 7.76 11.37
C ALA A 53 8.46 8.41 12.77
N THR A 54 8.53 9.74 12.81
CA THR A 54 8.56 10.52 14.07
C THR A 54 7.16 10.86 14.59
N SER A 55 6.12 10.60 13.80
CA SER A 55 4.72 10.80 14.18
C SER A 55 3.78 9.82 13.49
N LEU A 56 2.62 9.58 14.10
CA LEU A 56 1.57 8.72 13.53
C LEU A 56 1.11 9.23 12.16
N SER A 57 0.94 10.54 12.00
CA SER A 57 0.55 11.15 10.73
C SER A 57 1.56 10.86 9.61
N GLN A 58 2.86 10.94 9.93
CA GLN A 58 3.92 10.57 8.98
C GLN A 58 3.86 9.08 8.66
N PHE A 59 3.66 8.22 9.67
CA PHE A 59 3.54 6.78 9.47
C PHE A 59 2.37 6.41 8.54
N VAL A 60 1.21 7.03 8.74
CA VAL A 60 0.02 6.88 7.89
C VAL A 60 0.33 7.32 6.45
N ALA A 61 0.99 8.46 6.27
CA ALA A 61 1.36 8.96 4.94
C ALA A 61 2.34 8.02 4.22
N THR A 62 3.33 7.47 4.93
CA THR A 62 4.27 6.48 4.38
C THR A 62 3.55 5.21 3.95
N ALA A 63 2.62 4.69 4.77
CA ALA A 63 1.82 3.51 4.44
C ALA A 63 1.02 3.72 3.14
N ILE A 64 0.35 4.87 3.00
CA ILE A 64 -0.41 5.22 1.78
C ILE A 64 0.51 5.30 0.56
N ARG A 65 1.68 5.93 0.71
CA ARG A 65 2.65 6.07 -0.38
C ARG A 65 3.17 4.72 -0.88
N LEU A 66 3.51 3.81 0.03
CA LEU A 66 3.97 2.46 -0.31
C LEU A 66 2.87 1.65 -1.00
N ASP A 67 1.64 1.74 -0.51
CA ASP A 67 0.50 1.07 -1.13
C ASP A 67 0.26 1.57 -2.56
N ASN A 68 0.29 2.89 -2.77
CA ASN A 68 0.19 3.49 -4.10
C ASN A 68 1.33 3.06 -5.03
N LEU A 69 2.57 2.99 -4.54
CA LEU A 69 3.71 2.53 -5.33
C LEU A 69 3.54 1.08 -5.79
N ARG A 70 3.02 0.22 -4.91
CA ARG A 70 2.72 -1.19 -5.24
C ARG A 70 1.61 -1.31 -6.27
N LEU A 71 0.55 -0.52 -6.13
CA LEU A 71 -0.54 -0.47 -7.13
C LEU A 71 -0.01 -0.03 -8.50
N GLN A 72 0.87 0.99 -8.55
CA GLN A 72 1.52 1.45 -9.78
C GLN A 72 2.38 0.35 -10.42
N HIS A 73 3.16 -0.40 -9.62
CA HIS A 73 3.98 -1.50 -10.13
C HIS A 73 3.13 -2.63 -10.74
N ARG A 74 1.95 -2.90 -10.18
CA ARG A 74 1.01 -3.90 -10.72
C ARG A 74 0.41 -3.47 -12.06
N VAL A 75 0.14 -2.17 -12.23
CA VAL A 75 -0.41 -1.62 -13.49
C VAL A 75 0.68 -1.51 -14.57
N GLY A 76 1.90 -1.11 -14.21
CA GLY A 76 3.01 -0.92 -15.15
C GLY A 76 3.58 -2.21 -15.77
N THR A 77 3.37 -3.36 -15.13
CA THR A 77 3.94 -4.64 -15.60
C THR A 77 3.09 -5.32 -16.69
N SER A 78 1.91 -4.79 -17.02
CA SER A 78 1.01 -5.39 -18.03
C SER A 78 1.22 -4.88 -19.47
N ALA A 79 2.13 -3.92 -19.71
CA ALA A 79 2.27 -3.27 -21.02
C ALA A 79 3.51 -3.68 -21.85
N SER A 80 4.38 -4.57 -21.35
CA SER A 80 5.68 -4.85 -22.01
C SER A 80 5.83 -6.25 -22.62
N ALA A 81 4.75 -7.03 -22.74
CA ALA A 81 4.83 -8.41 -23.23
C ALA A 81 4.05 -8.66 -24.54
N THR A 82 4.04 -7.74 -25.51
CA THR A 82 3.67 -8.09 -26.90
C THR A 82 4.14 -7.06 -27.94
N ALA A 83 5.45 -7.01 -28.19
CA ALA A 83 5.98 -6.37 -29.41
C ALA A 83 7.19 -7.16 -29.92
N HIS A 84 6.94 -8.39 -30.38
CA HIS A 84 7.84 -9.05 -31.32
C HIS A 84 7.36 -8.73 -32.74
N PRO A 85 7.96 -7.77 -33.46
CA PRO A 85 7.71 -7.65 -34.89
C PRO A 85 8.32 -8.86 -35.59
N ARG A 86 7.45 -9.60 -36.28
CA ARG A 86 7.74 -10.80 -37.06
C ARG A 86 8.94 -10.58 -37.98
N MET A 87 9.93 -11.48 -37.91
CA MET A 87 10.93 -11.66 -38.96
C MET A 87 10.22 -11.84 -40.30
N ARG A 88 10.33 -10.83 -41.16
CA ARG A 88 9.89 -10.90 -42.55
C ARG A 88 10.98 -11.63 -43.33
N THR A 89 10.91 -12.96 -43.36
CA THR A 89 11.61 -13.76 -44.37
C THR A 89 10.91 -13.51 -45.71
N ASP A 90 11.49 -12.62 -46.50
CA ASP A 90 11.21 -12.50 -47.93
C ASP A 90 12.47 -13.03 -48.63
N TYR A 91 12.41 -14.32 -48.99
CA TYR A 91 13.37 -14.99 -49.87
C TYR A 91 12.59 -15.41 -51.11
N PRO A 92 12.88 -14.79 -52.27
CA PRO A 92 13.24 -15.56 -53.46
C PRO A 92 14.44 -14.88 -54.17
N GLY A 93 15.37 -15.59 -54.81
CA GLY A 93 15.21 -16.72 -55.73
C GLY A 93 15.85 -16.28 -57.04
#